data_AF-A0A1F7G7Y2-F1
#
_entry.id   AF-A0A1F7G7Y2-F1
#
_cell.length_a   1.000
_cell.length_b   1.000
_cell.length_c   1.000
_cell.angle_alpha   90.00
_cell.angle_beta   90.00
_cell.angle_gamma   90.00
#
_symmetry.space_group_name_H-M   'P 1'
#
loop_
_entity.id
_entity.type
_entity.pdbx_description
1 polymer ?
#
loop_
_entity_poly.entity_id
_entity_poly.type
_entity_poly.pdbx_seq_one_letter_code
_entity_poly.pdbx_strand_id
1 'polypeptide(L)'
;MKNEQYRHLNEHDRVRIEVYLSEGKSQYEIASLLNVNRSTISREIKKRGGILRGYTANYAQKDYQRAKQHCGIRSKIKHHAIGSFVIDRIKHGWSPETISGRLKKEITEGKRPEDEYVNHESIYRFIYESDYGKREKLYQYLRNGKKRRTKKYGKKTKHEIIPNRVFIDERPEEINNRTSIGHWEGDTIIYAHKQAIQSIVERKLKYTMLTKLNRKTAEESTSAFVNQLEDYYVESLTLDNGTENRRHEVIAEELGISIFFCHPYHSWEKGTNENTNGLVRRYLPRESSLEDITQHDLNDIAWELNNRPRKTLDYATPQEILELEYSKLSVVALNS
;
A
#
# COMPACT_ATOMS: atom_id res chain seq x y z
N MET A 1 -48.83 -16.90 -0.32
CA MET A 1 -47.93 -17.13 -1.47
C MET A 1 -46.50 -17.02 -0.97
N LYS A 2 -45.73 -18.12 -0.95
CA LYS A 2 -44.32 -18.08 -0.53
C LYS A 2 -43.56 -17.13 -1.47
N ASN A 3 -42.81 -16.22 -0.87
CA ASN A 3 -41.94 -15.28 -1.58
C ASN A 3 -40.74 -16.08 -2.12
N GLU A 4 -40.92 -16.75 -3.26
CA GLU A 4 -39.85 -17.49 -3.92
C GLU A 4 -38.80 -16.50 -4.41
N GLN A 5 -37.66 -16.47 -3.70
CA GLN A 5 -36.48 -15.71 -4.10
C GLN A 5 -36.13 -15.97 -5.57
N TYR A 6 -35.88 -14.90 -6.31
CA TYR A 6 -35.40 -14.98 -7.69
C TYR A 6 -34.07 -15.75 -7.76
N ARG A 7 -34.09 -16.93 -8.39
CA ARG A 7 -32.93 -17.80 -8.60
C ARG A 7 -32.60 -17.90 -10.08
N HIS A 8 -31.35 -17.70 -10.45
CA HIS A 8 -30.87 -18.00 -11.81
C HIS A 8 -30.85 -19.51 -12.05
N LEU A 9 -31.35 -19.96 -13.21
CA LEU A 9 -31.23 -21.34 -13.64
C LEU A 9 -29.76 -21.70 -13.85
N ASN A 10 -29.29 -22.77 -13.21
CA ASN A 10 -27.96 -23.33 -13.42
C ASN A 10 -27.96 -24.32 -14.61
N GLU A 11 -26.81 -24.91 -14.91
CA GLU A 11 -26.69 -25.85 -16.04
C GLU A 11 -27.57 -27.10 -15.87
N HIS A 12 -27.61 -27.67 -14.66
CA HIS A 12 -28.46 -28.82 -14.36
C HIS A 12 -29.95 -28.51 -14.49
N ASP A 13 -30.37 -27.31 -14.09
CA ASP A 13 -31.76 -26.87 -14.28
C ASP A 13 -32.11 -26.83 -15.77
N ARG A 14 -31.21 -26.35 -16.63
CA ARG A 14 -31.43 -26.31 -18.08
C ARG A 14 -31.54 -27.71 -18.69
N VAL A 15 -30.71 -28.65 -18.24
CA VAL A 15 -30.79 -30.07 -18.67
C VAL A 15 -32.14 -30.67 -18.25
N ARG A 16 -32.59 -30.42 -17.02
CA ARG A 16 -33.90 -30.88 -16.56
C ARG A 16 -35.05 -30.28 -17.36
N ILE A 17 -34.98 -28.99 -17.72
CA ILE A 17 -35.99 -28.35 -18.59
C ILE A 17 -36.06 -29.08 -19.94
N GLU A 18 -34.93 -29.41 -20.56
CA GLU A 18 -34.89 -30.14 -21.83
C GLU A 18 -35.55 -31.52 -21.72
N VAL A 19 -35.23 -32.28 -20.67
CA VAL A 19 -35.83 -33.60 -20.41
C VAL A 19 -37.34 -33.49 -20.15
N TYR A 20 -37.78 -32.55 -19.32
CA TYR A 20 -39.21 -32.41 -19.02
C TYR A 20 -40.03 -31.93 -20.22
N LEU A 21 -39.44 -31.14 -21.11
CA LEU A 21 -40.07 -30.76 -22.37
C LEU A 21 -40.20 -31.96 -23.32
N SER A 22 -39.21 -32.85 -23.39
CA SER A 22 -39.31 -34.07 -24.20
C SER A 22 -40.33 -35.08 -23.64
N GLU A 23 -40.56 -35.06 -22.33
CA GLU A 23 -41.64 -35.79 -21.66
C GLU A 23 -43.03 -35.16 -21.83
N GLY A 24 -43.14 -34.01 -22.52
CA GLY A 24 -44.41 -33.32 -22.77
C GLY A 24 -44.98 -32.55 -21.57
N LYS A 25 -44.18 -32.29 -20.53
CA LYS A 25 -44.65 -31.55 -19.35
C LYS A 25 -44.90 -30.09 -19.68
N SER A 26 -45.95 -29.52 -19.09
CA SER A 26 -46.28 -28.11 -19.21
C SER A 26 -45.25 -27.22 -18.48
N GLN A 27 -45.14 -25.96 -18.91
CA GLN A 27 -44.26 -24.98 -18.22
C GLN A 27 -44.61 -24.79 -16.74
N TYR A 28 -45.86 -25.05 -16.35
CA TYR A 28 -46.31 -24.99 -14.95
C TYR A 28 -45.76 -26.18 -14.13
N GLU A 29 -45.80 -27.39 -14.69
CA GLU A 29 -45.25 -28.58 -14.05
C GLU A 29 -43.72 -28.49 -13.95
N ILE A 30 -43.04 -28.03 -15.00
CA ILE A 30 -41.58 -27.82 -15.00
C ILE A 30 -41.18 -26.82 -13.91
N ALA A 31 -41.90 -25.72 -13.79
CA ALA A 31 -41.68 -24.70 -12.77
C ALA A 31 -41.83 -25.28 -11.35
N SER A 32 -42.88 -26.10 -11.14
CA SER A 32 -43.13 -26.77 -9.86
C SER A 32 -42.04 -27.80 -9.53
N LEU A 33 -41.60 -28.61 -10.51
CA LEU A 33 -40.54 -29.61 -10.34
C LEU A 33 -39.16 -28.99 -10.04
N LEU A 34 -38.89 -27.82 -10.59
CA LEU A 34 -37.62 -27.09 -10.37
C LEU A 34 -37.69 -26.10 -9.20
N ASN A 35 -38.85 -25.96 -8.57
CA ASN A 35 -39.11 -25.01 -7.49
C ASN A 35 -38.70 -23.58 -7.89
N VAL A 36 -39.17 -23.14 -9.07
CA VAL A 36 -38.97 -21.80 -9.61
C VAL A 36 -40.27 -21.23 -10.14
N ASN A 37 -40.37 -19.91 -10.24
CA ASN A 37 -41.56 -19.27 -10.80
C ASN A 37 -41.78 -19.65 -12.28
N ARG A 38 -43.05 -19.88 -12.68
CA ARG A 38 -43.44 -20.16 -14.07
C ARG A 38 -42.89 -19.13 -15.07
N SER A 39 -42.85 -17.86 -14.68
CA SER A 39 -42.30 -16.79 -15.52
C SER A 39 -40.80 -16.96 -15.82
N THR A 40 -40.04 -17.63 -14.95
CA THR A 40 -38.63 -17.96 -15.19
C THR A 40 -38.49 -18.98 -16.31
N ILE A 41 -39.28 -20.06 -16.28
CA ILE A 41 -39.30 -21.09 -17.33
C ILE A 41 -39.78 -20.50 -18.66
N SER A 42 -40.86 -19.73 -18.63
CA SER A 42 -41.41 -19.08 -19.83
C SER A 42 -40.38 -18.15 -20.49
N ARG A 43 -39.69 -17.29 -19.71
CA ARG A 43 -38.65 -16.40 -20.22
C ARG A 43 -37.44 -17.17 -20.75
N GLU A 44 -37.00 -18.22 -20.07
CA GLU A 44 -35.87 -19.04 -20.51
C GLU A 44 -36.18 -19.72 -21.85
N ILE A 45 -37.33 -20.38 -21.97
CA ILE A 45 -37.75 -21.05 -23.21
C ILE A 45 -37.96 -20.02 -24.33
N LYS A 46 -38.62 -18.89 -24.04
CA LYS A 46 -38.85 -17.84 -25.05
C LYS A 46 -37.55 -17.21 -25.55
N LYS A 47 -36.59 -16.98 -24.65
CA LYS A 47 -35.34 -16.30 -24.97
C LYS A 47 -34.31 -17.23 -25.61
N ARG A 48 -34.32 -18.52 -25.25
CA ARG A 48 -33.26 -19.48 -25.60
C ARG A 48 -33.76 -20.73 -26.34
N GLY A 49 -35.06 -20.86 -26.55
CA GLY A 49 -35.65 -21.87 -27.43
C GLY A 49 -35.57 -21.41 -28.88
N GLY A 50 -35.01 -22.25 -29.75
CA GLY A 50 -34.90 -21.96 -31.17
C GLY A 50 -36.18 -22.34 -31.93
N ILE A 51 -36.57 -21.54 -32.93
CA ILE A 51 -37.78 -21.77 -33.75
C ILE A 51 -37.73 -23.11 -34.49
N LEU A 52 -36.55 -23.54 -34.96
CA LEU A 52 -36.39 -24.77 -35.74
C LEU A 52 -36.03 -26.03 -34.94
N ARG A 53 -35.35 -25.90 -33.79
CA ARG A 53 -34.77 -27.04 -33.04
C ARG A 53 -35.37 -27.23 -31.65
N GLY A 54 -36.32 -26.38 -31.24
CA GLY A 54 -36.84 -26.37 -29.88
C GLY A 54 -35.81 -25.91 -28.85
N TYR A 55 -36.09 -26.19 -27.59
CA TYR A 55 -35.20 -25.85 -26.47
C TYR A 55 -34.16 -26.96 -26.27
N THR A 56 -32.86 -26.60 -26.28
CA THR A 56 -31.76 -27.53 -25.96
C THR A 56 -30.90 -26.94 -24.85
N ALA A 57 -30.57 -27.72 -23.82
CA ALA A 57 -29.89 -27.23 -22.62
C ALA A 57 -28.48 -26.71 -22.94
N ASN A 58 -27.77 -27.40 -23.84
CA ASN A 58 -26.42 -27.01 -24.26
C ASN A 58 -26.41 -25.64 -24.94
N TYR A 59 -27.36 -25.39 -25.86
CA TYR A 59 -27.50 -24.09 -26.50
C TYR A 59 -27.91 -23.00 -25.49
N ALA A 60 -28.91 -23.29 -24.65
CA ALA A 60 -29.37 -22.34 -23.64
C ALA A 60 -28.24 -21.96 -22.65
N GLN A 61 -27.42 -22.92 -22.25
CA GLN A 61 -26.25 -22.70 -21.39
C GLN A 61 -25.18 -21.86 -22.10
N LYS A 62 -24.84 -22.18 -23.35
CA LYS A 62 -23.87 -21.41 -24.15
C LYS A 62 -24.31 -19.97 -24.37
N ASP A 63 -25.58 -19.77 -24.74
CA ASP A 63 -26.14 -18.43 -24.91
C ASP A 63 -26.18 -17.67 -23.56
N TYR A 64 -26.44 -18.36 -22.44
CA TYR A 64 -26.44 -17.74 -21.12
C TYR A 64 -25.04 -17.26 -20.74
N GLN A 65 -24.03 -18.10 -20.97
CA GLN A 65 -22.63 -17.77 -20.75
C GLN A 65 -22.20 -16.58 -21.64
N ARG A 66 -22.57 -16.58 -22.92
CA ARG A 66 -22.28 -15.47 -23.84
C ARG A 66 -22.94 -14.17 -23.38
N ALA A 67 -24.23 -14.21 -23.07
CA ALA A 67 -24.94 -13.03 -22.55
C ALA A 67 -24.31 -12.54 -21.23
N LYS A 68 -23.95 -13.46 -20.32
CA LYS A 68 -23.30 -13.15 -19.04
C LYS A 68 -21.94 -12.48 -19.23
N GLN A 69 -21.17 -12.82 -20.27
CA GLN A 69 -19.92 -12.11 -20.60
C GLN A 69 -20.14 -10.63 -20.92
N HIS A 70 -21.32 -10.28 -21.42
CA HIS A 70 -21.73 -8.90 -21.68
C HIS A 70 -22.50 -8.26 -20.51
N CYS A 71 -22.85 -9.03 -19.47
CA CYS A 71 -23.50 -8.54 -18.26
C CYS A 71 -22.47 -8.22 -17.17
N GLY A 72 -22.51 -7.00 -16.65
CA GLY A 72 -21.64 -6.55 -15.56
C GLY A 72 -21.17 -5.12 -15.79
N ILE A 73 -20.79 -4.44 -14.70
CA ILE A 73 -20.16 -3.12 -14.78
C ILE A 73 -18.84 -3.29 -15.53
N ARG A 74 -18.71 -2.64 -16.71
CA ARG A 74 -17.43 -2.59 -17.42
C ARG A 74 -16.42 -1.93 -16.48
N SER A 75 -15.25 -2.55 -16.29
CA SER A 75 -14.22 -2.00 -15.40
C SER A 75 -13.88 -0.58 -15.86
N LYS A 76 -14.06 0.41 -14.97
CA LYS A 76 -13.70 1.82 -15.22
C LYS A 76 -12.22 1.98 -15.60
N ILE A 77 -11.38 1.04 -15.16
CA ILE A 77 -9.93 1.02 -15.45
C ILE A 77 -9.66 0.72 -16.94
N LYS A 78 -10.66 0.31 -17.72
CA LYS A 78 -10.56 0.22 -19.19
C LYS A 78 -10.66 1.59 -19.89
N HIS A 79 -11.04 2.66 -19.20
CA HIS A 79 -10.98 4.02 -19.75
C HIS A 79 -9.53 4.53 -19.75
N HIS A 80 -9.13 5.21 -20.83
CA HIS A 80 -7.73 5.53 -21.09
C HIS A 80 -7.07 6.40 -20.00
N ALA A 81 -7.75 7.45 -19.51
CA ALA A 81 -7.15 8.41 -18.57
C ALA A 81 -6.97 7.81 -17.15
N ILE A 82 -8.07 7.44 -16.48
CA ILE A 82 -8.01 6.86 -15.13
C ILE A 82 -7.30 5.50 -15.10
N GLY A 83 -7.43 4.71 -16.17
CA GLY A 83 -6.73 3.44 -16.31
C GLY A 83 -5.22 3.62 -16.32
N SER A 84 -4.72 4.57 -17.12
CA SER A 84 -3.28 4.89 -17.17
C SER A 84 -2.76 5.36 -15.83
N PHE A 85 -3.49 6.25 -15.14
CA PHE A 85 -3.14 6.70 -13.80
C PHE A 85 -3.06 5.53 -12.80
N VAL A 86 -4.08 4.66 -12.75
CA VAL A 86 -4.09 3.51 -11.83
C VAL A 86 -2.91 2.57 -12.11
N ILE A 87 -2.64 2.26 -13.38
CA ILE A 87 -1.53 1.39 -13.78
C ILE A 87 -0.19 2.00 -13.39
N ASP A 88 0.02 3.29 -13.68
CA ASP A 88 1.23 4.03 -13.34
C ASP A 88 1.49 4.00 -11.82
N ARG A 89 0.47 4.32 -11.02
CA ARG A 89 0.59 4.33 -9.55
C ARG A 89 0.85 2.95 -8.97
N ILE A 90 0.25 1.89 -9.54
CA ILE A 90 0.57 0.51 -9.14
C ILE A 90 2.05 0.22 -9.41
N LYS A 91 2.59 0.58 -10.57
CA LYS A 91 3.99 0.35 -10.94
C LYS A 91 4.96 1.10 -10.02
N HIS A 92 4.58 2.29 -9.53
CA HIS A 92 5.28 3.03 -8.47
C HIS A 92 4.99 2.51 -7.05
N GLY A 93 4.42 1.30 -6.92
CA GLY A 93 4.24 0.61 -5.65
C GLY A 93 3.13 1.16 -4.75
N TRP A 94 2.18 1.93 -5.29
CA TRP A 94 0.99 2.34 -4.55
C TRP A 94 0.03 1.15 -4.43
N SER A 95 -0.55 0.97 -3.24
CA SER A 95 -1.54 -0.09 -3.05
C SER A 95 -2.89 0.31 -3.65
N PRO A 96 -3.75 -0.65 -4.05
CA PRO A 96 -5.12 -0.37 -4.46
C PRO A 96 -5.90 0.48 -3.45
N GLU A 97 -5.72 0.24 -2.14
CA GLU A 97 -6.32 1.05 -1.08
C GLU A 97 -5.78 2.48 -1.07
N THR A 98 -4.46 2.65 -1.23
CA THR A 98 -3.81 3.96 -1.32
C THR A 98 -4.34 4.77 -2.50
N ILE A 99 -4.43 4.15 -3.68
CA ILE A 99 -4.93 4.79 -4.90
C ILE A 99 -6.39 5.21 -4.70
N SER A 100 -7.24 4.29 -4.24
CA SER A 100 -8.67 4.57 -4.03
C SER A 100 -8.90 5.70 -3.02
N GLY A 101 -8.17 5.71 -1.90
CA GLY A 101 -8.26 6.77 -0.92
C GLY A 101 -7.74 8.12 -1.43
N ARG A 102 -6.63 8.11 -2.20
CA ARG A 102 -6.12 9.33 -2.84
C ARG A 102 -7.12 9.92 -3.84
N LEU A 103 -7.72 9.09 -4.68
CA LEU A 103 -8.76 9.52 -5.61
C LEU A 103 -9.94 10.15 -4.86
N LYS A 104 -10.39 9.52 -3.78
CA LYS A 104 -11.49 10.04 -2.95
C LYS A 104 -11.16 11.41 -2.34
N LYS A 105 -9.92 11.58 -1.84
CA LYS A 105 -9.44 12.87 -1.30
C LYS A 105 -9.47 13.96 -2.37
N GLU A 106 -8.85 13.71 -3.53
CA GLU A 106 -8.81 14.68 -4.63
C GLU A 106 -10.20 15.08 -5.14
N ILE A 107 -11.14 14.14 -5.15
CA ILE A 107 -12.55 14.42 -5.50
C ILE A 107 -13.21 15.32 -4.45
N THR A 108 -13.01 15.01 -3.16
CA THR A 108 -13.57 15.81 -2.05
C THR A 108 -13.01 17.23 -2.04
N GLU A 109 -11.75 17.40 -2.45
CA GLU A 109 -11.08 18.70 -2.59
C GLU A 109 -11.43 19.42 -3.91
N GLY A 110 -12.27 18.84 -4.78
CA GLY A 110 -12.64 19.43 -6.06
C GLY A 110 -11.53 19.43 -7.11
N LYS A 111 -10.43 18.70 -6.88
CA LYS A 111 -9.29 18.58 -7.80
C LYS A 111 -9.49 17.54 -8.89
N ARG A 112 -10.51 16.69 -8.75
CA ARG A 112 -10.81 15.58 -9.67
C ARG A 112 -12.33 15.38 -9.75
N PRO A 113 -12.90 15.02 -10.92
CA PRO A 113 -14.32 14.79 -11.04
C PRO A 113 -14.74 13.45 -10.39
N GLU A 114 -16.00 13.36 -9.93
CA GLU A 114 -16.51 12.22 -9.16
C GLU A 114 -16.56 10.90 -9.98
N ASP A 115 -16.75 11.00 -11.29
CA ASP A 115 -16.84 9.86 -12.20
C ASP A 115 -15.50 9.10 -12.35
N GLU A 116 -14.37 9.76 -12.06
CA GLU A 116 -13.05 9.14 -11.99
C GLU A 116 -12.81 8.29 -10.74
N TYR A 117 -13.73 8.28 -9.76
CA TYR A 117 -13.56 7.42 -8.59
C TYR A 117 -13.53 5.94 -8.97
N VAL A 118 -12.50 5.25 -8.47
CA VAL A 118 -12.33 3.80 -8.56
C VAL A 118 -12.12 3.21 -7.16
N ASN A 119 -12.99 2.27 -6.78
CA ASN A 119 -12.87 1.52 -5.54
C ASN A 119 -11.69 0.53 -5.59
N HIS A 120 -11.00 0.32 -4.47
CA HIS A 120 -9.85 -0.59 -4.35
C HIS A 120 -10.14 -2.04 -4.77
N GLU A 121 -11.33 -2.57 -4.52
CA GLU A 121 -11.75 -3.91 -4.98
C GLU A 121 -11.84 -3.99 -6.51
N SER A 122 -12.26 -2.91 -7.16
CA SER A 122 -12.24 -2.83 -8.64
C SER A 122 -10.82 -2.84 -9.19
N ILE A 123 -9.88 -2.21 -8.47
CA ILE A 123 -8.46 -2.24 -8.81
C ILE A 123 -7.88 -3.64 -8.59
N TYR A 124 -8.18 -4.31 -7.48
CA TYR A 124 -7.77 -5.70 -7.24
C TYR A 124 -8.29 -6.64 -8.32
N ARG A 125 -9.58 -6.52 -8.67
CA ARG A 125 -10.20 -7.29 -9.75
C ARG A 125 -9.51 -7.04 -11.09
N PHE A 126 -9.16 -5.80 -11.39
CA PHE A 126 -8.41 -5.49 -12.59
C PHE A 126 -7.02 -6.14 -12.60
N ILE A 127 -6.29 -6.07 -11.48
CA ILE A 127 -4.96 -6.68 -11.35
C ILE A 127 -5.02 -8.20 -11.55
N TYR A 128 -5.95 -8.88 -10.88
CA TYR A 128 -5.98 -10.35 -10.82
C TYR A 128 -6.82 -11.03 -11.91
N GLU A 129 -7.88 -10.39 -12.39
CA GLU A 129 -8.84 -11.02 -13.31
C GLU A 129 -8.68 -10.56 -14.75
N SER A 130 -8.23 -9.32 -15.01
CA SER A 130 -8.11 -8.80 -16.37
C SER A 130 -6.93 -9.39 -17.14
N ASP A 131 -7.09 -9.54 -18.46
CA ASP A 131 -6.02 -10.06 -19.33
C ASP A 131 -4.77 -9.17 -19.30
N TYR A 132 -4.97 -7.84 -19.28
CA TYR A 132 -3.88 -6.88 -19.15
C TYR A 132 -3.14 -7.05 -17.81
N GLY A 133 -3.87 -7.07 -16.69
CA GLY A 133 -3.27 -7.19 -15.36
C GLY A 133 -2.45 -8.49 -15.17
N LYS A 134 -2.95 -9.60 -15.73
CA LYS A 134 -2.23 -10.88 -15.76
C LYS A 134 -1.00 -10.83 -16.66
N ARG A 135 -1.12 -10.30 -17.88
CA ARG A 135 -0.03 -10.21 -18.87
C ARG A 135 1.12 -9.33 -18.36
N GLU A 136 0.80 -8.15 -17.85
CA GLU A 136 1.77 -7.20 -17.29
C GLU A 136 2.23 -7.57 -15.87
N LYS A 137 1.73 -8.68 -15.33
CA LYS A 137 2.04 -9.19 -13.98
C LYS A 137 1.92 -8.11 -12.90
N LEU A 138 0.87 -7.29 -12.96
CA LEU A 138 0.69 -6.14 -12.06
C LEU A 138 0.69 -6.52 -10.57
N TYR A 139 0.36 -7.77 -10.25
CA TYR A 139 0.41 -8.31 -8.90
C TYR A 139 1.82 -8.26 -8.27
N GLN A 140 2.89 -8.21 -9.07
CA GLN A 140 4.28 -8.16 -8.58
C GLN A 140 4.63 -6.83 -7.90
N TYR A 141 3.93 -5.75 -8.26
CA TYR A 141 4.13 -4.43 -7.65
C TYR A 141 3.38 -4.26 -6.32
N LEU A 142 2.51 -5.21 -5.97
CA LEU A 142 1.80 -5.19 -4.69
C LEU A 142 2.72 -5.59 -3.53
N ARG A 143 2.51 -4.98 -2.35
CA ARG A 143 3.35 -5.16 -1.15
C ARG A 143 3.47 -6.60 -0.65
N ASN A 144 2.47 -7.44 -0.92
CA ASN A 144 2.27 -8.68 -0.18
C ASN A 144 2.87 -9.90 -0.87
N GLY A 145 4.17 -10.13 -0.63
CA GLY A 145 4.72 -11.48 -0.54
C GLY A 145 4.79 -11.90 0.94
N LYS A 146 3.91 -12.78 1.41
CA LYS A 146 3.96 -13.27 2.80
C LYS A 146 5.26 -14.05 3.02
N LYS A 147 6.25 -13.47 3.71
CA LYS A 147 7.37 -14.24 4.27
C LYS A 147 6.90 -14.93 5.55
N ARG A 148 7.10 -16.26 5.64
CA ARG A 148 6.94 -17.01 6.90
C ARG A 148 7.96 -16.47 7.90
N ARG A 149 7.49 -16.08 9.09
CA ARG A 149 8.33 -15.67 10.21
C ARG A 149 9.12 -16.90 10.68
N THR A 150 10.41 -16.93 10.43
CA THR A 150 11.31 -17.96 10.99
C THR A 150 11.79 -17.50 12.36
N LYS A 151 11.78 -18.40 13.36
CA LYS A 151 12.38 -18.13 14.67
C LYS A 151 13.89 -17.94 14.45
N LYS A 152 14.41 -16.77 14.79
CA LYS A 152 15.86 -16.54 14.91
C LYS A 152 16.24 -16.63 16.38
N TYR A 153 17.24 -17.44 16.68
CA TYR A 153 17.85 -17.49 18.00
C TYR A 153 18.77 -16.27 18.17
N GLY A 154 18.62 -15.54 19.28
CA GLY A 154 19.44 -14.37 19.57
C GLY A 154 20.91 -14.77 19.74
N LYS A 155 21.82 -14.12 19.01
CA LYS A 155 23.25 -14.17 19.33
C LYS A 155 23.52 -13.20 20.47
N LYS A 156 24.30 -13.63 21.47
CA LYS A 156 24.86 -12.72 22.48
C LYS A 156 25.89 -11.82 21.80
N THR A 157 25.60 -10.54 21.69
CA THR A 157 26.56 -9.50 21.28
C THR A 157 27.21 -8.92 22.52
N LYS A 158 28.52 -8.66 22.48
CA LYS A 158 29.19 -7.86 23.51
C LYS A 158 28.57 -6.46 23.50
N HIS A 159 28.18 -5.98 24.68
CA HIS A 159 27.59 -4.66 24.86
C HIS A 159 28.71 -3.63 24.94
N GLU A 160 28.79 -2.74 23.96
CA GLU A 160 29.52 -1.49 24.12
C GLU A 160 28.52 -0.44 24.64
N ILE A 161 28.87 0.23 25.73
CA ILE A 161 28.05 1.25 26.36
C ILE A 161 28.25 2.55 25.57
N ILE A 162 27.16 3.09 25.01
CA ILE A 162 27.13 4.47 24.51
C ILE A 162 27.18 5.39 25.75
N PRO A 163 28.22 6.24 25.90
CA PRO A 163 28.34 7.15 27.04
C PRO A 163 27.21 8.19 26.99
N ASN A 164 26.82 8.75 28.14
CA ASN A 164 25.91 9.91 28.26
C ASN A 164 24.55 9.83 27.53
N ARG A 165 24.10 8.63 27.12
CA ARG A 165 22.81 8.48 26.43
C ARG A 165 21.63 8.80 27.37
N VAL A 166 20.67 9.53 26.83
CA VAL A 166 19.36 9.75 27.45
C VAL A 166 18.37 8.76 26.85
N PHE A 167 17.66 8.00 27.69
CA PHE A 167 16.71 7.00 27.22
C PHE A 167 15.37 7.64 26.81
N ILE A 168 14.59 6.89 26.04
CA ILE A 168 13.26 7.30 25.55
C ILE A 168 12.27 7.64 26.67
N ASP A 169 12.43 7.11 27.89
CA ASP A 169 11.54 7.42 29.01
C ASP A 169 11.64 8.87 29.48
N GLU A 170 12.79 9.51 29.28
CA GLU A 170 13.03 10.92 29.64
C GLU A 170 12.50 11.89 28.58
N ARG A 171 11.86 11.37 27.53
CA ARG A 171 11.33 12.18 26.45
C ARG A 171 10.01 12.84 26.87
N PRO A 172 9.82 14.15 26.59
CA PRO A 172 8.54 14.80 26.82
C PRO A 172 7.38 14.08 26.11
N GLU A 173 6.25 13.98 26.81
CA GLU A 173 5.11 13.18 26.34
C GLU A 173 4.46 13.77 25.09
N GLU A 174 4.58 15.08 24.83
CA GLU A 174 4.10 15.69 23.59
C GLU A 174 4.74 15.05 22.35
N ILE A 175 6.01 14.67 22.47
CA ILE A 175 6.77 14.04 21.38
C ILE A 175 6.18 12.66 21.04
N ASN A 176 5.65 11.93 22.03
CA ASN A 176 5.08 10.60 21.81
C ASN A 176 3.77 10.65 21.01
N ASN A 177 3.02 11.74 21.12
CA ASN A 177 1.74 11.95 20.46
C ASN A 177 1.85 12.35 18.98
N ARG A 178 3.05 12.69 18.48
CA ARG A 178 3.32 13.06 17.08
C ARG A 178 2.47 14.25 16.60
N THR A 179 2.22 15.21 17.50
CA THR A 179 1.37 16.37 17.25
C THR A 179 2.13 17.56 16.64
N SER A 180 3.40 17.70 16.97
CA SER A 180 4.36 18.68 16.43
C SER A 180 5.28 18.05 15.37
N ILE A 181 5.83 18.89 14.51
CA ILE A 181 6.93 18.52 13.60
C ILE A 181 8.27 18.76 14.28
N GLY A 182 9.35 18.20 13.76
CA GLY A 182 10.71 18.41 14.26
C GLY A 182 11.22 17.26 15.12
N HIS A 183 10.47 16.16 15.20
CA HIS A 183 10.90 14.96 15.90
C HIS A 183 11.23 13.87 14.90
N TRP A 184 12.50 13.48 14.84
CA TRP A 184 13.02 12.57 13.84
C TRP A 184 13.44 11.23 14.46
N GLU A 185 13.30 10.14 13.72
CA GLU A 185 13.83 8.81 14.06
C GLU A 185 14.95 8.47 13.07
N GLY A 186 16.15 8.15 13.57
CA GLY A 186 17.29 7.69 12.76
C GLY A 186 17.50 6.18 12.90
N ASP A 187 17.80 5.48 11.81
CA ASP A 187 18.16 4.06 11.83
C ASP A 187 19.22 3.74 10.75
N THR A 188 19.87 2.58 10.89
CA THR A 188 20.86 2.11 9.92
C THR A 188 20.43 0.80 9.27
N ILE A 189 20.16 0.83 7.96
CA ILE A 189 19.83 -0.35 7.17
C ILE A 189 21.12 -0.98 6.64
N ILE A 190 21.45 -2.17 7.15
CA ILE A 190 22.67 -2.90 6.78
C ILE A 190 22.43 -3.82 5.57
N TYR A 191 23.35 -3.76 4.61
CA TYR A 191 23.41 -4.57 3.39
C TYR A 191 24.65 -5.48 3.37
N ALA A 192 24.90 -6.16 2.25
CA ALA A 192 26.09 -6.96 2.04
C ALA A 192 27.38 -6.11 2.19
N HIS A 193 28.51 -6.76 2.44
CA HIS A 193 29.84 -6.11 2.52
C HIS A 193 29.97 -4.96 3.53
N LYS A 194 29.14 -4.93 4.59
CA LYS A 194 29.08 -3.87 5.61
C LYS A 194 28.72 -2.48 5.07
N GLN A 195 28.20 -2.41 3.85
CA GLN A 195 27.58 -1.20 3.32
C GLN A 195 26.28 -0.94 4.08
N ALA A 196 25.93 0.32 4.23
CA ALA A 196 24.76 0.71 4.98
C ALA A 196 24.07 1.91 4.35
N ILE A 197 22.77 2.03 4.61
CA ILE A 197 22.00 3.23 4.34
C ILE A 197 21.54 3.76 5.69
N GLN A 198 21.90 5.00 6.01
CA GLN A 198 21.26 5.71 7.11
C GLN A 198 19.89 6.19 6.63
N SER A 199 18.86 5.91 7.42
CA SER A 199 17.49 6.34 7.16
C SER A 199 17.03 7.25 8.28
N ILE A 200 16.54 8.44 7.94
CA ILE A 200 15.95 9.38 8.89
C ILE A 200 14.49 9.61 8.50
N VAL A 201 13.58 9.55 9.47
CA VAL A 201 12.15 9.76 9.22
C VAL A 201 11.55 10.71 10.24
N GLU A 202 10.85 11.73 9.74
CA GLU A 202 10.09 12.66 10.58
C GLU A 202 8.83 11.95 11.10
N ARG A 203 8.57 12.03 12.41
CA ARG A 203 7.58 11.18 13.08
C ARG A 203 6.13 11.57 12.80
N LYS A 204 5.82 12.83 12.55
CA LYS A 204 4.48 13.32 12.21
C LYS A 204 4.23 13.25 10.69
N LEU A 205 5.10 13.87 9.90
CA LEU A 205 5.07 13.99 8.46
C LEU A 205 5.32 12.68 7.73
N LYS A 206 6.04 11.74 8.35
CA LYS A 206 6.54 10.50 7.73
C LYS A 206 7.51 10.77 6.57
N TYR A 207 8.07 11.96 6.52
CA TYR A 207 9.04 12.38 5.52
C TYR A 207 10.36 11.62 5.73
N THR A 208 10.84 10.96 4.70
CA THR A 208 11.98 10.03 4.76
C THR A 208 13.16 10.60 3.98
N MET A 209 14.34 10.53 4.58
CA MET A 209 15.61 10.82 3.91
C MET A 209 16.54 9.62 4.04
N LEU A 210 17.37 9.40 3.02
CA LEU A 210 18.25 8.24 2.91
C LEU A 210 19.66 8.72 2.56
N THR A 211 20.66 8.28 3.32
CA THR A 211 22.08 8.58 3.04
C THR A 211 22.86 7.30 2.87
N LYS A 212 23.60 7.19 1.77
CA LYS A 212 24.54 6.09 1.54
C LYS A 212 25.72 6.26 2.50
N LEU A 213 26.01 5.21 3.25
CA LEU A 213 27.23 5.11 4.05
C LEU A 213 28.18 4.12 3.39
N ASN A 214 29.42 4.54 3.17
CA ASN A 214 30.49 3.66 2.69
C ASN A 214 30.85 2.64 3.77
N ARG A 215 30.87 3.08 5.03
CA ARG A 215 31.10 2.22 6.19
C ARG A 215 30.16 2.59 7.34
N LYS A 216 29.79 1.59 8.12
CA LYS A 216 29.04 1.77 9.36
C LYS A 216 29.96 2.24 10.51
N THR A 217 30.52 3.44 10.41
CA THR A 217 31.34 4.06 11.47
C THR A 217 30.54 5.15 12.20
N ALA A 218 30.96 5.47 13.44
CA ALA A 218 30.30 6.52 14.21
C ALA A 218 30.52 7.92 13.63
N GLU A 219 31.69 8.17 13.04
CA GLU A 219 32.03 9.44 12.38
C GLU A 219 31.17 9.66 11.13
N GLU A 220 31.15 8.68 10.21
CA GLU A 220 30.39 8.80 8.95
C GLU A 220 28.88 8.91 9.22
N SER A 221 28.37 8.18 10.23
CA SER A 221 26.96 8.28 10.64
C SER A 221 26.63 9.65 11.23
N THR A 222 27.54 10.23 12.02
CA THR A 222 27.35 11.56 12.64
C THR A 222 27.29 12.64 11.57
N SER A 223 28.27 12.68 10.66
CA SER A 223 28.28 13.65 9.56
C SER A 223 27.07 13.51 8.65
N ALA A 224 26.61 12.27 8.40
CA ALA A 224 25.39 12.03 7.63
C ALA A 224 24.14 12.59 8.32
N PHE A 225 24.02 12.45 9.65
CA PHE A 225 22.90 13.02 10.40
C PHE A 225 22.91 14.55 10.36
N VAL A 226 24.06 15.18 10.63
CA VAL A 226 24.20 16.65 10.64
C VAL A 226 23.85 17.22 9.28
N ASN A 227 24.56 16.79 8.22
CA ASN A 227 24.37 17.34 6.87
C ASN A 227 22.94 17.16 6.34
N GLN A 228 22.24 16.11 6.78
CA GLN A 228 20.89 15.84 6.28
C GLN A 228 19.82 16.60 7.06
N LEU A 229 20.10 16.96 8.31
CA LEU A 229 19.16 17.64 9.20
C LEU A 229 19.39 19.15 9.29
N GLU A 230 20.53 19.68 8.84
CA GLU A 230 20.88 21.10 8.92
C GLU A 230 19.85 22.02 8.23
N ASP A 231 19.25 21.56 7.13
CA ASP A 231 18.26 22.31 6.35
C ASP A 231 16.81 22.13 6.85
N TYR A 232 16.61 21.37 7.93
CA TYR A 232 15.29 21.02 8.43
C TYR A 232 15.05 21.57 9.84
N TYR A 233 13.79 21.78 10.17
CA TYR A 233 13.40 22.06 11.54
C TYR A 233 13.52 20.78 12.38
N VAL A 234 14.36 20.82 13.41
CA VAL A 234 14.66 19.67 14.27
C VAL A 234 14.68 20.12 15.72
N GLU A 235 13.87 19.46 16.55
CA GLU A 235 13.88 19.60 18.00
C GLU A 235 14.50 18.38 18.68
N SER A 236 14.29 17.19 18.10
CA SER A 236 14.82 15.95 18.67
C SER A 236 15.10 14.87 17.65
N LEU A 237 16.11 14.04 17.95
CA LEU A 237 16.45 12.84 17.20
C LEU A 237 16.40 11.59 18.08
N THR A 238 15.70 10.55 17.64
CA THR A 238 15.62 9.26 18.31
C THR A 238 16.46 8.21 17.60
N LEU A 239 17.39 7.58 18.31
CA LEU A 239 18.32 6.58 17.77
C LEU A 239 18.17 5.23 18.49
N ASP A 240 18.73 4.17 17.90
CA ASP A 240 18.91 2.89 18.59
C ASP A 240 20.25 2.85 19.35
N ASN A 241 20.45 1.81 20.15
CA ASN A 241 21.69 1.59 20.90
C ASN A 241 22.83 1.00 20.05
N GLY A 242 22.89 1.37 18.76
CA GLY A 242 23.96 0.99 17.85
C GLY A 242 25.26 1.74 18.13
N THR A 243 26.41 1.07 17.97
CA THR A 243 27.74 1.67 18.19
C THR A 243 28.06 2.80 17.21
N GLU A 244 27.38 2.83 16.07
CA GLU A 244 27.42 3.94 15.12
C GLU A 244 26.90 5.26 15.72
N ASN A 245 26.07 5.22 16.76
CA ASN A 245 25.50 6.41 17.38
C ASN A 245 26.36 6.90 18.57
N ARG A 246 27.58 6.41 18.72
CA ARG A 246 28.45 6.74 19.88
C ARG A 246 28.77 8.22 19.97
N ARG A 247 28.88 8.91 18.83
CA ARG A 247 29.20 10.34 18.73
C ARG A 247 27.95 11.24 18.70
N HIS A 248 26.81 10.76 19.19
CA HIS A 248 25.56 11.52 19.21
C HIS A 248 25.67 12.90 19.88
N GLU A 249 26.52 13.07 20.89
CA GLU A 249 26.75 14.38 21.53
C GLU A 249 27.18 15.46 20.52
N VAL A 250 27.93 15.09 19.48
CA VAL A 250 28.31 16.00 18.38
C VAL A 250 27.09 16.44 17.57
N ILE A 251 26.17 15.51 17.29
CA ILE A 251 24.91 15.83 16.59
C ILE A 251 24.07 16.79 17.44
N ALA A 252 23.99 16.56 18.76
CA ALA A 252 23.25 17.41 19.68
C ALA A 252 23.84 18.82 19.76
N GLU A 253 25.16 18.94 19.78
CA GLU A 253 25.87 20.22 19.81
C GLU A 253 25.75 20.99 18.50
N GLU A 254 26.02 20.35 17.36
CA GLU A 254 26.02 21.03 16.04
C GLU A 254 24.61 21.46 15.60
N LEU A 255 23.58 20.68 15.93
CA LEU A 255 22.19 21.01 15.55
C LEU A 255 21.40 21.70 16.68
N GLY A 256 21.92 21.74 17.91
CA GLY A 256 21.21 22.29 19.07
C GLY A 256 19.96 21.49 19.47
N ILE A 257 20.00 20.16 19.37
CA ILE A 257 18.82 19.28 19.52
C ILE A 257 18.94 18.30 20.69
N SER A 258 17.79 17.78 21.14
CA SER A 258 17.75 16.68 22.11
C SER A 258 17.88 15.31 21.44
N ILE A 259 18.69 14.41 22.00
CA ILE A 259 18.85 13.04 21.47
C ILE A 259 18.37 12.00 22.48
N PHE A 260 17.54 11.09 22.01
CA PHE A 260 16.97 10.01 22.82
C PHE A 260 17.31 8.64 22.25
N PHE A 261 17.51 7.66 23.12
CA PHE A 261 17.85 6.29 22.77
C PHE A 261 16.75 5.30 23.14
N CYS A 262 16.43 4.40 22.21
CA CYS A 262 15.50 3.29 22.47
C CYS A 262 16.14 2.23 23.36
N HIS A 263 15.34 1.48 24.12
CA HIS A 263 15.81 0.37 24.91
C HIS A 263 16.38 -0.77 24.06
N PRO A 264 17.44 -1.46 24.52
CA PRO A 264 17.95 -2.63 23.83
C PRO A 264 16.89 -3.73 23.71
N TYR A 265 16.68 -4.27 22.50
CA TYR A 265 15.63 -5.26 22.17
C TYR A 265 14.19 -4.72 22.10
N HIS A 266 13.98 -3.41 22.18
CA HIS A 266 12.68 -2.77 22.06
C HIS A 266 12.47 -2.13 20.67
N SER A 267 12.57 -2.94 19.60
CA SER A 267 12.49 -2.42 18.22
C SER A 267 11.17 -1.69 17.91
N TRP A 268 10.10 -1.97 18.66
CA TRP A 268 8.79 -1.33 18.50
C TRP A 268 8.76 0.15 18.89
N GLU A 269 9.73 0.62 19.68
CA GLU A 269 9.86 2.03 20.07
C GLU A 269 10.16 2.95 18.86
N LYS A 270 10.64 2.37 17.75
CA LYS A 270 10.87 2.99 16.43
C LYS A 270 9.95 2.42 15.34
N GLY A 271 8.68 2.23 15.66
CA GLY A 271 7.72 1.65 14.71
C GLY A 271 7.60 2.40 13.37
N THR A 272 7.92 3.70 13.32
CA THR A 272 7.94 4.46 12.05
C THR A 272 9.12 4.03 11.19
N ASN A 273 10.34 4.05 11.73
CA ASN A 273 11.52 3.60 10.99
C ASN A 273 11.44 2.14 10.58
N GLU A 274 10.93 1.23 11.42
CA GLU A 274 10.80 -0.18 11.04
C GLU A 274 9.90 -0.34 9.80
N ASN A 275 8.74 0.35 9.78
CA ASN A 275 7.87 0.33 8.62
C ASN A 275 8.55 0.94 7.39
N THR A 276 9.21 2.10 7.53
CA THR A 276 9.92 2.78 6.43
C THR A 276 11.05 1.93 5.86
N ASN A 277 11.85 1.29 6.72
CA ASN A 277 12.93 0.39 6.30
C ASN A 277 12.38 -0.82 5.54
N GLY A 278 11.19 -1.30 5.90
CA GLY A 278 10.46 -2.29 5.11
C GLY A 278 10.02 -1.79 3.72
N LEU A 279 9.83 -0.48 3.53
CA LEU A 279 9.56 0.13 2.22
C LEU A 279 10.82 0.24 1.38
N VAL A 280 11.92 0.74 1.97
CA VAL A 280 13.22 0.85 1.31
C VAL A 280 13.66 -0.54 0.81
N ARG A 281 13.45 -1.58 1.62
CA ARG A 281 13.77 -2.97 1.26
C ARG A 281 13.01 -3.55 0.06
N ARG A 282 11.99 -2.84 -0.44
CA ARG A 282 11.32 -3.21 -1.70
C ARG A 282 12.08 -2.74 -2.94
N TYR A 283 12.80 -1.64 -2.82
CA TYR A 283 13.70 -1.14 -3.86
C TYR A 283 15.05 -1.86 -3.77
N LEU A 284 15.55 -1.99 -2.55
CA LEU A 284 16.86 -2.56 -2.26
C LEU A 284 16.69 -3.76 -1.31
N PRO A 285 16.47 -4.98 -1.82
CA PRO A 285 16.48 -6.19 -0.99
C PRO A 285 17.76 -6.32 -0.16
N ARG A 286 17.69 -7.08 0.94
CA ARG A 286 18.81 -7.17 1.91
C ARG A 286 20.08 -7.76 1.30
N GLU A 287 19.92 -8.58 0.28
CA GLU A 287 20.98 -9.26 -0.45
C GLU A 287 21.59 -8.38 -1.56
N SER A 288 21.04 -7.19 -1.82
CA SER A 288 21.58 -6.26 -2.82
C SER A 288 22.96 -5.76 -2.42
N SER A 289 23.84 -5.63 -3.42
CA SER A 289 25.05 -4.81 -3.32
C SER A 289 24.69 -3.33 -3.44
N LEU A 290 25.32 -2.48 -2.64
CA LEU A 290 25.20 -1.02 -2.76
C LEU A 290 26.39 -0.41 -3.52
N GLU A 291 27.27 -1.22 -4.12
CA GLU A 291 28.42 -0.72 -4.89
C GLU A 291 27.96 0.20 -6.02
N ASP A 292 27.04 -0.26 -6.87
CA ASP A 292 26.53 0.49 -8.03
C ASP A 292 25.39 1.48 -7.68
N ILE A 293 24.91 1.49 -6.43
CA ILE A 293 23.84 2.39 -6.01
C ILE A 293 24.44 3.73 -5.59
N THR A 294 24.09 4.80 -6.27
CA THR A 294 24.57 6.15 -5.95
C THR A 294 23.69 6.82 -4.89
N GLN A 295 24.15 7.96 -4.35
CA GLN A 295 23.30 8.80 -3.49
C GLN A 295 22.09 9.36 -4.27
N HIS A 296 22.22 9.58 -5.57
CA HIS A 296 21.12 10.04 -6.42
C HIS A 296 20.00 8.99 -6.49
N ASP A 297 20.34 7.71 -6.67
CA ASP A 297 19.37 6.63 -6.66
C ASP A 297 18.62 6.52 -5.31
N LEU A 298 19.31 6.79 -4.20
CA LEU A 298 18.67 6.84 -2.88
C LEU A 298 17.74 8.04 -2.73
N ASN A 299 18.10 9.19 -3.30
CA ASN A 299 17.26 10.37 -3.33
C ASN A 299 15.99 10.12 -4.16
N ASP A 300 16.09 9.41 -5.29
CA ASP A 300 14.94 9.02 -6.11
C ASP A 300 13.99 8.08 -5.35
N ILE A 301 14.56 7.09 -4.63
CA ILE A 301 13.77 6.21 -3.75
C ILE A 301 13.08 7.02 -2.66
N ALA A 302 13.80 7.94 -1.99
CA ALA A 302 13.22 8.81 -0.97
C ALA A 302 12.11 9.69 -1.56
N TRP A 303 12.32 10.26 -2.74
CA TRP A 303 11.33 11.06 -3.47
C TRP A 303 10.07 10.25 -3.77
N GLU A 304 10.19 9.02 -4.27
CA GLU A 304 9.02 8.16 -4.50
C GLU A 304 8.28 7.80 -3.20
N LEU A 305 9.01 7.59 -2.10
CA LEU A 305 8.41 7.31 -0.79
C LEU A 305 7.70 8.53 -0.21
N ASN A 306 8.25 9.73 -0.42
CA ASN A 306 7.71 11.00 0.04
C ASN A 306 6.57 11.53 -0.84
N ASN A 307 6.48 11.07 -2.08
CA ASN A 307 5.36 11.35 -3.00
C ASN A 307 4.32 10.22 -3.04
N ARG A 308 4.42 9.24 -2.13
CA ARG A 308 3.41 8.19 -1.96
C ARG A 308 2.41 8.54 -0.87
N PRO A 309 1.10 8.59 -1.16
CA PRO A 309 0.07 8.87 -0.17
C PRO A 309 0.08 7.89 1.00
N ARG A 310 -0.16 8.42 2.19
CA ARG A 310 -0.22 7.64 3.43
C ARG A 310 -1.61 7.72 4.01
N LYS A 311 -2.23 6.56 4.31
CA LYS A 311 -3.52 6.51 5.00
C LYS A 311 -3.50 7.26 6.34
N THR A 312 -2.37 7.22 7.05
CA THR A 312 -2.16 7.94 8.31
C THR A 312 -2.12 9.46 8.15
N LEU A 313 -1.92 9.97 6.94
CA LEU A 313 -1.94 11.39 6.59
C LEU A 313 -3.21 11.73 5.79
N ASP A 314 -4.29 10.97 5.99
CA ASP A 314 -5.53 11.10 5.23
C ASP A 314 -5.29 11.11 3.71
N TYR A 315 -4.43 10.20 3.24
CA TYR A 315 -4.06 10.07 1.82
C TYR A 315 -3.39 11.32 1.20
N ALA A 316 -2.85 12.22 2.01
CA ALA A 316 -1.81 13.15 1.57
C ALA A 316 -0.45 12.45 1.46
N THR A 317 0.47 13.04 0.70
CA THR A 317 1.87 12.59 0.64
C THR A 317 2.69 13.26 1.75
N PRO A 318 3.76 12.61 2.25
CA PRO A 318 4.69 13.26 3.18
C PRO A 318 5.23 14.60 2.65
N GLN A 319 5.50 14.69 1.35
CA GLN A 319 5.94 15.92 0.69
C GLN A 319 4.91 17.05 0.83
N GLU A 320 3.62 16.78 0.54
CA GLU A 320 2.55 17.78 0.66
C GLU A 320 2.38 18.30 2.08
N ILE A 321 2.48 17.42 3.09
CA ILE A 321 2.36 17.84 4.49
C ILE A 321 3.60 18.61 4.94
N LEU A 322 4.80 18.23 4.49
CA LEU A 322 6.03 18.97 4.75
C LEU A 322 5.91 20.42 4.25
N GLU A 323 5.55 20.60 2.97
CA GLU A 323 5.36 21.92 2.36
C GLU A 323 4.32 22.76 3.12
N LEU A 324 3.20 22.14 3.51
CA LEU A 324 2.15 22.81 4.28
C LEU A 324 2.63 23.28 5.65
N GLU A 325 3.34 22.44 6.40
CA GLU A 325 3.81 22.78 7.75
C GLU A 325 4.95 23.81 7.70
N TYR A 326 5.86 23.72 6.73
CA TYR A 326 6.94 24.68 6.55
C TYR A 326 6.41 26.05 6.12
N SER A 327 5.39 26.09 5.25
CA SER A 327 4.73 27.34 4.89
C SER A 327 4.14 28.05 6.12
N LYS A 328 3.55 27.31 7.07
CA LYS A 328 3.05 27.89 8.33
C LYS A 328 4.18 28.44 9.20
N LEU A 329 5.30 27.73 9.30
CA LEU A 329 6.47 28.21 10.05
C LEU A 329 7.01 29.52 9.48
N SER A 330 7.14 29.62 8.15
CA SER A 330 7.59 30.85 7.50
C SER A 330 6.66 32.04 7.78
N VAL A 331 5.34 31.82 7.79
CA VAL A 331 4.36 32.88 8.11
C VAL A 331 4.46 33.33 9.56
N VAL A 332 4.70 32.42 10.50
CA VAL A 332 4.90 32.79 11.92
C VAL A 332 6.20 33.58 12.11
N ALA A 333 7.29 33.18 11.46
CA ALA A 333 8.58 33.86 11.54
C ALA A 333 8.56 35.28 10.95
N LEU A 334 7.70 35.56 9.96
CA LEU A 334 7.53 36.91 9.40
C LEU A 334 6.66 37.84 10.27
N ASN A 335 5.88 37.28 11.20
CA ASN A 335 4.97 38.01 12.08
C ASN A 335 5.49 38.12 13.53
N SER A 336 6.68 37.60 13.80
CA SER A 336 7.39 37.67 15.09
C SER A 336 8.54 38.65 14.98
#